data_AF-R6A5I7-F1
#
_entry.id   AF-R6A5I7-F1
#
_cell.length_a   1.000
_cell.length_b   1.000
_cell.length_c   1.000
_cell.angle_alpha   90.00
_cell.angle_beta   90.00
_cell.angle_gamma   90.00
#
_symmetry.space_group_name_H-M   'P 1'
#
loop_
_entity.id
_entity.type
_entity.pdbx_description
1 polymer ?
#
loop_
_entity_poly.entity_id
_entity_poly.type
_entity_poly.pdbx_seq_one_letter_code
_entity_poly.pdbx_strand_id
1 'polypeptide(L)'
;MKFKLMEFKQMKVDEPKPGDKLGFNPDKLIGPESKETKAEVSDIDRTDSINPDKLIMSSVESCDYPSSYKERLDRTPSMDNPHGKWSGDRGESMFIPAVDRVREILRNKGLEGINYKDGIPDFNPISEAKVTIQGMSQHRLSQMGENGERIVGNYEKADIECAKAWNLEQRDGKDDWTHQDVKKWRETNEYTWHEHNDMKTCSLVPTEVHKVCSHLGGVSEIKNILNQIGGFDD
;
A
#
# COMPACT_ATOMS: atom_id res chain seq x y z
N MET A 1 39.13 15.71 -34.75
CA MET A 1 37.69 15.81 -35.02
C MET A 1 37.21 17.17 -34.50
N LYS A 2 36.65 18.02 -35.35
CA LYS A 2 36.21 19.38 -35.00
C LYS A 2 34.80 19.33 -34.40
N PHE A 3 34.63 19.74 -33.15
CA PHE A 3 33.32 19.92 -32.53
C PHE A 3 32.76 21.30 -32.93
N LYS A 4 31.57 21.30 -33.53
CA LYS A 4 30.82 22.51 -33.90
C LYS A 4 29.91 22.89 -32.74
N LEU A 5 30.23 24.01 -32.10
CA LEU A 5 29.38 24.64 -31.08
C LEU A 5 28.11 25.16 -31.77
N MET A 6 26.94 24.70 -31.34
CA MET A 6 25.65 25.25 -31.78
C MET A 6 25.21 26.32 -30.77
N GLU A 7 25.03 27.54 -31.25
CA GLU A 7 24.47 28.64 -30.47
C GLU A 7 22.96 28.47 -30.26
N PHE A 8 22.51 28.60 -29.02
CA PHE A 8 21.10 28.67 -28.66
C PHE A 8 20.59 30.10 -28.85
N LYS A 9 19.65 30.28 -29.79
CA LYS A 9 18.90 31.52 -29.94
C LYS A 9 17.77 31.57 -28.92
N GLN A 10 17.78 32.61 -28.08
CA GLN A 10 16.77 32.91 -27.08
C GLN A 10 15.46 33.35 -27.76
N MET A 11 14.38 32.59 -27.58
CA MET A 11 13.03 33.00 -27.98
C MET A 11 12.44 33.89 -26.87
N LYS A 12 11.96 35.06 -27.27
CA LYS A 12 11.26 36.03 -26.42
C LYS A 12 9.83 35.54 -26.19
N VAL A 13 9.41 35.53 -24.93
CA VAL A 13 8.01 35.28 -24.53
C VAL A 13 7.35 36.65 -24.40
N ASP A 14 6.25 36.85 -25.14
CA ASP A 14 5.45 38.06 -25.08
C ASP A 14 4.58 38.10 -23.81
N GLU A 15 4.60 39.24 -23.12
CA GLU A 15 3.76 39.54 -21.95
C GLU A 15 2.29 39.78 -22.37
N PRO A 16 1.29 39.24 -21.66
CA PRO A 16 -0.11 39.62 -21.90
C PRO A 16 -0.50 40.89 -21.12
N LYS A 17 -1.15 41.83 -21.81
CA LYS A 17 -1.77 43.05 -21.24
C LYS A 17 -3.32 42.95 -21.24
N PRO A 18 -4.02 43.73 -20.37
CA PRO A 18 -5.33 43.37 -19.80
C PRO A 18 -6.56 44.14 -20.34
N GLY A 19 -7.77 43.62 -20.03
CA GLY A 19 -9.11 44.24 -20.21
C GLY A 19 -9.89 43.63 -21.39
N ASP A 20 -11.13 43.12 -21.28
CA ASP A 20 -12.33 43.76 -20.74
C ASP A 20 -13.35 42.80 -20.08
N LYS A 21 -14.27 43.43 -19.33
CA LYS A 21 -15.17 42.91 -18.27
C LYS A 21 -16.53 42.40 -18.79
N LEU A 22 -16.99 41.29 -18.21
CA LEU A 22 -18.40 40.92 -17.87
C LEU A 22 -18.27 39.87 -16.75
N GLY A 23 -18.80 39.92 -15.53
CA GLY A 23 -19.86 40.68 -14.90
C GLY A 23 -20.60 39.72 -13.95
N PHE A 24 -20.13 39.54 -12.71
CA PHE A 24 -20.91 38.92 -11.63
C PHE A 24 -20.37 39.35 -10.26
N ASN A 25 -21.24 39.91 -9.40
CA ASN A 25 -20.93 40.45 -8.08
C ASN A 25 -21.81 39.73 -7.05
N PRO A 26 -21.26 38.88 -6.16
CA PRO A 26 -22.06 38.16 -5.18
C PRO A 26 -22.21 38.83 -3.79
N ASP A 27 -21.69 40.04 -3.56
CA ASP A 27 -21.78 40.68 -2.22
C ASP A 27 -22.99 41.62 -2.07
N LYS A 28 -24.18 41.03 -1.95
CA LYS A 28 -25.35 41.68 -1.35
C LYS A 28 -26.21 40.65 -0.64
N LEU A 29 -26.14 40.58 0.68
CA LEU A 29 -27.28 40.34 1.60
C LEU A 29 -26.81 40.34 3.07
N ILE A 30 -26.45 41.52 3.61
CA ILE A 30 -26.48 41.75 5.07
C ILE A 30 -27.00 43.18 5.32
N GLY A 31 -28.01 43.27 6.19
CA GLY A 31 -28.54 44.48 6.81
C GLY A 31 -29.71 44.11 7.76
N PRO A 32 -30.05 44.95 8.75
CA PRO A 32 -29.33 44.99 10.03
C PRO A 32 -30.19 44.63 11.27
N GLU A 33 -29.50 44.61 12.41
CA GLU A 33 -29.89 44.25 13.78
C GLU A 33 -31.22 44.82 14.34
N SER A 34 -31.83 44.05 15.25
CA SER A 34 -32.45 44.63 16.47
C SER A 34 -32.62 43.62 17.62
N LYS A 35 -31.96 43.94 18.74
CA LYS A 35 -32.40 43.94 20.16
C LYS A 35 -32.64 42.63 20.94
N GLU A 36 -31.91 42.57 22.06
CA GLU A 36 -32.05 41.71 23.23
C GLU A 36 -33.42 41.84 23.93
N THR A 37 -33.94 40.75 24.53
CA THR A 37 -33.97 40.53 26.01
C THR A 37 -34.87 39.34 26.43
N LYS A 38 -34.39 38.66 27.48
CA LYS A 38 -35.12 37.99 28.60
C LYS A 38 -35.71 36.56 28.48
N ALA A 39 -35.22 35.74 29.43
CA ALA A 39 -35.94 34.93 30.42
C ALA A 39 -35.93 33.38 30.32
N GLU A 40 -35.18 32.79 31.26
CA GLU A 40 -35.51 31.71 32.22
C GLU A 40 -36.27 30.41 31.82
N VAL A 41 -35.53 29.29 32.00
CA VAL A 41 -35.82 28.00 32.71
C VAL A 41 -36.99 27.09 32.28
N SER A 42 -36.65 25.88 31.84
CA SER A 42 -37.25 24.58 32.25
C SER A 42 -36.44 23.41 31.64
N ASP A 43 -35.82 22.58 32.46
CA ASP A 43 -36.24 21.22 32.84
C ASP A 43 -35.55 20.09 32.03
N ILE A 44 -34.74 19.34 32.79
CA ILE A 44 -34.38 17.91 32.72
C ILE A 44 -35.04 17.11 31.59
N ASP A 45 -34.25 16.49 30.68
CA ASP A 45 -34.03 15.02 30.62
C ASP A 45 -33.12 14.62 29.42
N ARG A 46 -32.21 13.67 29.68
CA ARG A 46 -31.52 12.72 28.78
C ARG A 46 -31.19 13.13 27.33
N THR A 47 -29.89 13.27 27.04
CA THR A 47 -29.10 12.47 26.07
C THR A 47 -27.73 13.10 25.88
N ASP A 48 -26.81 12.88 26.84
CA ASP A 48 -25.39 13.12 26.56
C ASP A 48 -24.95 12.07 25.55
N SER A 49 -24.99 12.49 24.29
CA SER A 49 -24.42 11.77 23.17
C SER A 49 -22.94 11.60 23.47
N ILE A 50 -22.54 10.36 23.77
CA ILE A 50 -21.13 9.97 23.82
C ILE A 50 -20.54 10.39 22.49
N ASN A 51 -19.69 11.42 22.49
CA ASN A 51 -19.00 11.84 21.28
C ASN A 51 -17.95 10.75 20.95
N PRO A 52 -18.14 9.96 19.87
CA PRO A 52 -17.18 8.90 19.52
C PRO A 52 -15.80 9.45 19.15
N ASP A 53 -15.73 10.74 18.77
CA ASP A 53 -14.48 11.39 18.37
C ASP A 53 -13.60 11.76 19.57
N LYS A 54 -14.11 11.68 20.80
CA LYS A 54 -13.34 11.94 22.02
C LYS A 54 -12.68 10.70 22.63
N LEU A 55 -12.86 9.52 22.02
CA LEU A 55 -12.11 8.29 22.34
C LEU A 55 -10.86 8.11 21.48
N ILE A 56 -10.57 9.04 20.57
CA ILE A 56 -9.34 9.01 19.75
C ILE A 56 -8.22 9.72 20.50
N MET A 57 -7.78 9.12 21.60
CA MET A 57 -6.41 9.29 22.10
C MET A 57 -5.79 7.91 22.31
N SER A 58 -4.92 7.57 21.35
CA SER A 58 -3.77 6.69 21.47
C SER A 58 -3.98 5.37 22.22
N SER A 59 -4.47 4.35 21.51
CA SER A 59 -4.09 2.97 21.79
C SER A 59 -4.24 2.15 20.52
N VAL A 60 -3.09 1.85 19.90
CA VAL A 60 -2.81 0.75 18.96
C VAL A 60 -4.00 0.31 18.09
N GLU A 61 -3.93 0.58 16.78
CA GLU A 61 -4.68 -0.18 15.79
C GLU A 61 -4.38 -1.68 16.00
N SER A 62 -5.26 -2.37 16.73
CA SER A 62 -5.39 -3.82 16.64
C SER A 62 -5.96 -4.06 15.26
N CYS A 63 -5.09 -4.28 14.28
CA CYS A 63 -5.52 -4.85 13.03
C CYS A 63 -5.89 -6.30 13.33
N ASP A 64 -7.19 -6.56 13.53
CA ASP A 64 -7.70 -7.92 13.72
C ASP A 64 -7.56 -8.68 12.40
N TYR A 65 -6.36 -9.24 12.18
CA TYR A 65 -6.11 -10.15 11.07
C TYR A 65 -6.88 -11.47 11.30
N PRO A 66 -7.35 -12.14 10.23
CA PRO A 66 -8.02 -13.44 10.38
C PRO A 66 -7.17 -14.51 11.07
N SER A 67 -5.86 -14.48 10.87
CA SER A 67 -4.90 -15.31 11.59
C SER A 67 -4.68 -14.84 13.04
N SER A 68 -4.33 -15.78 13.91
CA SER A 68 -3.76 -15.50 15.22
C SER A 68 -2.29 -15.10 15.11
N TYR A 69 -1.78 -14.42 16.15
CA TYR A 69 -0.35 -14.11 16.25
C TYR A 69 0.53 -15.36 16.13
N LYS A 70 0.13 -16.47 16.76
CA LYS A 70 0.87 -17.73 16.71
C LYS A 70 0.99 -18.27 15.28
N GLU A 71 -0.08 -18.22 14.50
CA GLU A 71 -0.06 -18.65 13.10
C GLU A 71 0.87 -17.79 12.24
N ARG A 72 0.90 -16.47 12.47
CA ARG A 72 1.84 -15.56 11.79
C ARG A 72 3.28 -15.86 12.20
N LEU A 73 3.53 -15.96 13.51
CA LEU A 73 4.84 -16.25 14.09
C LEU A 73 5.42 -17.55 13.54
N ASP A 74 4.59 -18.59 13.39
CA ASP A 74 5.00 -19.90 12.83
C ASP A 74 5.47 -19.83 11.38
N ARG A 75 5.14 -18.76 10.65
CA ARG A 75 5.58 -18.52 9.28
C ARG A 75 6.78 -17.59 9.16
N THR A 76 7.24 -17.00 10.26
CA THR A 76 8.48 -16.19 10.30
C THR A 76 9.73 -17.09 10.31
N PRO A 77 10.92 -16.57 9.94
CA PRO A 77 12.19 -17.28 10.13
C PRO A 77 12.34 -17.84 11.54
N SER A 78 12.71 -19.12 11.67
CA SER A 78 13.00 -19.73 12.97
C SER A 78 14.25 -19.13 13.63
N MET A 79 14.43 -19.37 14.94
CA MET A 79 15.62 -18.92 15.67
C MET A 79 16.90 -19.59 15.15
N ASP A 80 16.81 -20.87 14.78
CA ASP A 80 17.93 -21.67 14.25
C ASP A 80 18.05 -21.58 12.72
N ASN A 81 17.49 -20.54 12.09
CA ASN A 81 17.46 -20.41 10.64
C ASN A 81 18.90 -20.18 10.09
N PRO A 82 19.44 -21.03 9.21
CA PRO A 82 20.79 -20.84 8.66
C PRO A 82 20.89 -19.62 7.74
N HIS A 83 19.76 -19.04 7.31
CA HIS A 83 19.69 -17.92 6.37
C HIS A 83 19.65 -16.54 7.05
N GLY A 84 19.70 -16.46 8.39
CA GLY A 84 19.75 -15.18 9.09
C GLY A 84 19.51 -15.32 10.58
N LYS A 85 19.48 -14.18 11.28
CA LYS A 85 19.27 -14.13 12.73
C LYS A 85 18.35 -12.99 13.12
N TRP A 86 17.69 -13.12 14.25
CA TRP A 86 16.92 -12.03 14.84
C TRP A 86 17.82 -11.12 15.67
N SER A 87 17.56 -9.81 15.62
CA SER A 87 18.24 -8.82 16.46
C SER A 87 17.72 -8.83 17.91
N GLY A 88 16.53 -9.37 18.13
CA GLY A 88 15.87 -9.53 19.42
C GLY A 88 14.82 -10.64 19.34
N ASP A 89 13.62 -10.37 19.86
CA ASP A 89 12.53 -11.34 19.88
C ASP A 89 12.06 -11.70 18.46
N ARG A 90 11.89 -13.00 18.19
CA ARG A 90 11.40 -13.50 16.90
C ARG A 90 10.01 -12.92 16.61
N GLY A 91 9.83 -12.35 15.42
CA GLY A 91 8.56 -11.78 14.98
C GLY A 91 8.26 -10.37 15.50
N GLU A 92 9.05 -9.85 16.44
CA GLU A 92 8.92 -8.50 17.03
C GLU A 92 10.19 -7.65 16.90
N SER A 93 11.15 -8.11 16.10
CA SER A 93 12.43 -7.44 15.92
C SER A 93 12.91 -7.52 14.48
N MET A 94 14.13 -7.05 14.21
CA MET A 94 14.71 -7.12 12.87
C MET A 94 15.22 -8.53 12.59
N PHE A 95 14.82 -9.09 11.45
CA PHE A 95 15.50 -10.24 10.88
C PHE A 95 16.65 -9.76 10.00
N ILE A 96 17.88 -10.19 10.31
CA ILE A 96 19.11 -9.85 9.61
C ILE A 96 19.55 -11.05 8.78
N PRO A 97 19.37 -11.03 7.44
CA PRO A 97 19.73 -12.15 6.58
C PRO A 97 21.24 -12.39 6.52
N ALA A 98 21.63 -13.65 6.40
CA ALA A 98 23.02 -14.09 6.17
C ALA A 98 23.32 -14.37 4.69
N VAL A 99 22.29 -14.48 3.84
CA VAL A 99 22.42 -14.78 2.41
C VAL A 99 23.04 -13.58 1.68
N ASP A 100 24.20 -13.77 1.03
CA ASP A 100 25.01 -12.71 0.39
C ASP A 100 24.20 -11.79 -0.52
N ARG A 101 23.42 -12.39 -1.43
CA ARG A 101 22.63 -11.64 -2.40
C ARG A 101 21.53 -10.82 -1.74
N VAL A 102 20.86 -11.36 -0.72
CA VAL A 102 19.85 -10.63 0.06
C VAL A 102 20.48 -9.48 0.83
N ARG A 103 21.65 -9.70 1.45
CA ARG A 103 22.40 -8.64 2.14
C ARG A 103 22.80 -7.52 1.18
N GLU A 104 23.22 -7.85 -0.04
CA GLU A 104 23.54 -6.86 -1.07
C GLU A 104 22.31 -6.01 -1.45
N ILE A 105 21.17 -6.66 -1.71
CA ILE A 105 19.90 -5.97 -2.04
C ILE A 105 19.51 -4.99 -0.92
N LEU A 106 19.55 -5.44 0.34
CA LEU A 106 19.21 -4.61 1.50
C LEU A 106 20.20 -3.46 1.69
N ARG A 107 21.51 -3.74 1.59
CA ARG A 107 22.56 -2.71 1.71
C ARG A 107 22.45 -1.64 0.64
N ASN A 108 22.07 -1.99 -0.60
CA ASN A 108 21.83 -1.03 -1.67
C ASN A 108 20.64 -0.10 -1.38
N LYS A 109 19.75 -0.49 -0.47
CA LYS A 109 18.65 0.34 0.07
C LYS A 109 19.01 0.99 1.42
N GLY A 110 20.23 0.83 1.91
CA GLY A 110 20.69 1.37 3.19
C GLY A 110 20.16 0.61 4.41
N LEU A 111 19.79 -0.67 4.24
CA LEU A 111 19.18 -1.51 5.28
C LEU A 111 20.11 -2.67 5.66
N GLU A 112 20.08 -3.04 6.94
CA GLU A 112 20.77 -4.24 7.44
C GLU A 112 19.87 -5.49 7.45
N GLY A 113 18.56 -5.28 7.62
CA GLY A 113 17.57 -6.34 7.77
C GLY A 113 16.15 -5.83 7.53
N ILE A 114 15.17 -6.71 7.78
CA ILE A 114 13.74 -6.40 7.69
C ILE A 114 13.13 -6.43 9.08
N ASN A 115 12.45 -5.34 9.45
CA ASN A 115 11.74 -5.27 10.71
C ASN A 115 10.47 -6.12 10.66
N TYR A 116 10.20 -6.84 11.74
CA TYR A 116 8.92 -7.50 11.97
C TYR A 116 8.22 -6.88 13.17
N LYS A 117 6.90 -6.90 13.10
CA LYS A 117 5.99 -6.62 14.21
C LYS A 117 4.78 -7.53 14.07
N ASP A 118 4.30 -8.12 15.15
CA ASP A 118 3.14 -9.02 15.13
C ASP A 118 3.33 -10.21 14.14
N GLY A 119 4.58 -10.65 13.95
CA GLY A 119 4.94 -11.70 13.00
C GLY A 119 4.85 -11.29 11.53
N ILE A 120 4.67 -10.00 11.22
CA ILE A 120 4.53 -9.46 9.87
C ILE A 120 5.78 -8.66 9.49
N PRO A 121 6.42 -8.94 8.33
CA PRO A 121 7.55 -8.16 7.85
C PRO A 121 7.12 -6.82 7.26
N ASP A 122 7.88 -5.77 7.55
CA ASP A 122 7.76 -4.49 6.86
C ASP A 122 8.66 -4.43 5.62
N PHE A 123 8.08 -4.68 4.45
CA PHE A 123 8.78 -4.54 3.18
C PHE A 123 8.66 -3.15 2.54
N ASN A 124 7.98 -2.18 3.15
CA ASN A 124 7.83 -0.85 2.56
C ASN A 124 9.19 -0.22 2.16
N PRO A 125 10.27 -0.32 2.97
CA PRO A 125 11.58 0.27 2.62
C PRO A 125 12.24 -0.30 1.35
N ILE A 126 11.83 -1.50 0.90
CA ILE A 126 12.38 -2.17 -0.29
C ILE A 126 11.38 -2.28 -1.44
N SER A 127 10.17 -1.75 -1.25
CA SER A 127 9.08 -1.84 -2.21
C SER A 127 9.35 -0.91 -3.39
N GLU A 128 9.21 -1.45 -4.60
CA GLU A 128 9.30 -0.71 -5.85
C GLU A 128 7.97 -0.03 -6.23
N ALA A 129 6.86 -0.61 -5.79
CA ALA A 129 5.51 -0.09 -6.03
C ALA A 129 4.56 -0.61 -4.95
N LYS A 130 3.56 0.19 -4.59
CA LYS A 130 2.51 -0.21 -3.65
C LYS A 130 1.15 0.11 -4.26
N VAL A 131 0.29 -0.89 -4.36
CA VAL A 131 -1.02 -0.77 -5.01
C VAL A 131 -2.10 -1.43 -4.15
N THR A 132 -3.33 -1.00 -4.36
CA THR A 132 -4.51 -1.61 -3.73
C THR A 132 -5.31 -2.34 -4.79
N ILE A 133 -5.55 -3.64 -4.59
CA ILE A 133 -6.39 -4.45 -5.48
C ILE A 133 -7.78 -4.66 -4.87
N GLN A 134 -8.79 -4.78 -5.73
CA GLN A 134 -10.15 -5.13 -5.31
C GLN A 134 -10.33 -6.65 -5.31
N GLY A 135 -10.87 -7.18 -4.21
CA GLY A 135 -11.21 -8.60 -4.06
C GLY A 135 -10.00 -9.52 -4.19
N MET A 136 -9.00 -9.40 -3.30
CA MET A 136 -7.93 -10.39 -3.20
C MET A 136 -8.52 -11.79 -3.01
N SER A 137 -7.97 -12.78 -3.72
CA SER A 137 -8.40 -14.18 -3.62
C SER A 137 -7.26 -15.07 -3.14
N GLN A 138 -7.54 -16.35 -2.93
CA GLN A 138 -6.52 -17.36 -2.64
C GLN A 138 -5.60 -17.67 -3.84
N HIS A 139 -5.91 -17.14 -5.03
CA HIS A 139 -5.21 -17.43 -6.29
C HIS A 139 -4.27 -16.28 -6.67
N ARG A 140 -2.96 -16.54 -6.59
CA ARG A 140 -1.92 -15.58 -7.01
C ARG A 140 -1.92 -15.38 -8.52
N LEU A 141 -1.93 -16.49 -9.25
CA LEU A 141 -1.91 -16.51 -10.71
C LEU A 141 -3.33 -16.65 -11.25
N SER A 142 -3.56 -16.03 -12.42
CA SER A 142 -4.80 -16.21 -13.16
C SER A 142 -4.90 -17.65 -13.66
N GLN A 143 -6.12 -18.19 -13.65
CA GLN A 143 -6.40 -19.58 -14.00
C GLN A 143 -7.76 -19.68 -14.71
N MET A 144 -8.03 -20.82 -15.35
CA MET A 144 -9.36 -21.14 -15.86
C MET A 144 -10.16 -21.85 -14.77
N GLY A 145 -11.41 -21.47 -14.60
CA GLY A 145 -12.38 -22.21 -13.77
C GLY A 145 -12.90 -23.45 -14.48
N GLU A 146 -13.69 -24.24 -13.76
CA GLU A 146 -14.24 -25.52 -14.26
C GLU A 146 -15.14 -25.34 -15.48
N ASN A 147 -15.78 -24.18 -15.58
CA ASN A 147 -16.72 -23.79 -16.62
C ASN A 147 -16.02 -23.05 -17.78
N GLY A 148 -14.69 -22.98 -17.77
CA GLY A 148 -13.88 -22.31 -18.80
C GLY A 148 -13.80 -20.78 -18.64
N GLU A 149 -14.35 -20.22 -17.56
CA GLU A 149 -14.24 -18.80 -17.26
C GLU A 149 -12.83 -18.43 -16.80
N ARG A 150 -12.36 -17.24 -17.19
CA ARG A 150 -11.07 -16.72 -16.73
C ARG A 150 -11.21 -16.13 -15.33
N ILE A 151 -10.52 -16.72 -14.37
CA ILE A 151 -10.38 -16.20 -13.01
C ILE A 151 -9.09 -15.38 -12.96
N VAL A 152 -9.22 -14.06 -12.77
CA VAL A 152 -8.07 -13.15 -12.67
C VAL A 152 -7.43 -13.29 -11.29
N GLY A 153 -6.15 -13.67 -11.25
CA GLY A 153 -5.38 -13.82 -10.02
C GLY A 153 -4.87 -12.48 -9.47
N ASN A 154 -4.41 -12.50 -8.22
CA ASN A 154 -3.95 -11.29 -7.53
C ASN A 154 -2.81 -10.58 -8.26
N TYR A 155 -1.88 -11.32 -8.87
CA TYR A 155 -0.72 -10.73 -9.54
C TYR A 155 -1.14 -9.93 -10.76
N GLU A 156 -2.08 -10.43 -11.56
CA GLU A 156 -2.60 -9.71 -12.72
C GLU A 156 -3.39 -8.47 -12.28
N LYS A 157 -4.18 -8.55 -11.19
CA LYS A 157 -4.85 -7.38 -10.60
C LYS A 157 -3.84 -6.32 -10.16
N ALA A 158 -2.76 -6.73 -9.50
CA ALA A 158 -1.72 -5.80 -9.04
C ALA A 158 -0.93 -5.22 -10.21
N ASP A 159 -0.61 -6.02 -11.24
CA ASP A 159 0.03 -5.56 -12.47
C ASP A 159 -0.85 -4.49 -13.19
N ILE A 160 -2.18 -4.64 -13.19
CA ILE A 160 -3.13 -3.65 -13.73
C ILE A 160 -3.08 -2.32 -12.96
N GLU A 161 -3.18 -2.37 -11.63
CA GLU A 161 -3.17 -1.14 -10.81
C GLU A 161 -1.80 -0.46 -10.84
N CYS A 162 -0.72 -1.24 -10.91
CA CYS A 162 0.63 -0.72 -11.02
C CYS A 162 0.88 -0.03 -12.36
N ALA A 163 0.34 -0.56 -13.46
CA ALA A 163 0.43 0.08 -14.77
C ALA A 163 -0.23 1.46 -14.76
N LYS A 164 -1.42 1.59 -14.13
CA LYS A 164 -2.08 2.89 -13.95
C LYS A 164 -1.22 3.87 -13.15
N ALA A 165 -0.64 3.42 -12.03
CA ALA A 165 0.22 4.24 -11.18
C ALA A 165 1.46 4.73 -11.94
N TRP A 166 2.16 3.81 -12.62
CA TRP A 166 3.36 4.14 -13.40
C TRP A 166 3.07 5.06 -14.59
N ASN A 167 1.90 4.96 -15.20
CA ASN A 167 1.49 5.89 -16.25
C ASN A 167 1.25 7.30 -15.71
N LEU A 168 0.61 7.42 -14.55
CA LEU A 168 0.41 8.70 -13.90
C LEU A 168 1.74 9.35 -13.50
N GLU A 169 2.70 8.55 -13.06
CA GLU A 169 4.05 8.98 -12.68
C GLU A 169 4.98 9.23 -13.89
N GLN A 170 4.55 8.90 -15.11
CA GLN A 170 5.38 8.87 -16.32
C GLN A 170 6.68 8.08 -16.12
N ARG A 171 6.59 6.93 -15.44
CA ARG A 171 7.74 6.08 -15.13
C ARG A 171 8.50 5.73 -16.40
N ASP A 172 9.83 5.88 -16.35
CA ASP A 172 10.74 5.68 -17.49
C ASP A 172 10.45 6.61 -18.69
N GLY A 173 9.79 7.75 -18.44
CA GLY A 173 9.46 8.75 -19.46
C GLY A 173 8.32 8.37 -20.39
N LYS A 174 7.46 7.43 -19.97
CA LYS A 174 6.30 6.95 -20.75
C LYS A 174 5.05 6.81 -19.90
N ASP A 175 3.89 6.84 -20.56
CA ASP A 175 2.55 6.80 -19.95
C ASP A 175 1.64 5.71 -20.56
N ASP A 176 2.24 4.74 -21.26
CA ASP A 176 1.56 3.66 -21.98
C ASP A 176 1.86 2.26 -21.41
N TRP A 177 2.30 2.14 -20.15
CA TRP A 177 2.46 0.87 -19.46
C TRP A 177 1.18 0.06 -19.52
N THR A 178 1.30 -1.20 -19.96
CA THR A 178 0.28 -2.22 -19.83
C THR A 178 0.58 -3.14 -18.65
N HIS A 179 -0.42 -3.87 -18.16
CA HIS A 179 -0.19 -4.88 -17.12
C HIS A 179 0.78 -5.99 -17.56
N GLN A 180 0.90 -6.26 -18.87
CA GLN A 180 1.89 -7.20 -19.40
C GLN A 180 3.31 -6.62 -19.34
N ASP A 181 3.47 -5.32 -19.56
CA ASP A 181 4.77 -4.65 -19.39
C ASP A 181 5.22 -4.68 -17.93
N VAL A 182 4.30 -4.43 -16.98
CA VAL A 182 4.58 -4.54 -15.53
C VAL A 182 4.99 -5.96 -15.18
N LYS A 183 4.22 -6.97 -15.63
CA LYS A 183 4.56 -8.38 -15.42
C LYS A 183 5.96 -8.70 -15.95
N LYS A 184 6.26 -8.31 -17.20
CA LYS A 184 7.56 -8.54 -17.83
C LYS A 184 8.68 -7.84 -17.07
N TRP A 185 8.47 -6.60 -16.64
CA TRP A 185 9.42 -5.85 -15.83
C TRP A 185 9.71 -6.60 -14.53
N ARG A 186 8.66 -7.02 -13.83
CA ARG A 186 8.76 -7.75 -12.56
C ARG A 186 9.51 -9.07 -12.71
N GLU A 187 9.23 -9.85 -13.75
CA GLU A 187 9.96 -11.09 -14.05
C GLU A 187 11.42 -10.84 -14.43
N THR A 188 11.69 -9.84 -15.27
CA THR A 188 13.05 -9.50 -15.74
C THR A 188 13.93 -8.98 -14.61
N ASN A 189 13.35 -8.24 -13.65
CA ASN A 189 14.08 -7.64 -12.53
C ASN A 189 14.03 -8.51 -11.26
N GLU A 190 13.44 -9.71 -11.32
CA GLU A 190 13.32 -10.66 -10.20
C GLU A 190 12.50 -10.13 -9.00
N TYR A 191 11.40 -9.44 -9.26
CA TYR A 191 10.46 -8.96 -8.25
C TYR A 191 9.20 -9.85 -8.17
N THR A 192 8.51 -9.77 -7.05
CA THR A 192 7.24 -10.46 -6.80
C THR A 192 6.25 -9.55 -6.09
N TRP A 193 4.96 -9.81 -6.27
CA TRP A 193 3.92 -9.16 -5.47
C TRP A 193 3.83 -9.85 -4.10
N HIS A 194 4.10 -9.09 -3.04
CA HIS A 194 3.73 -9.42 -1.67
C HIS A 194 2.31 -8.94 -1.40
N GLU A 195 1.41 -9.87 -1.16
CA GLU A 195 0.04 -9.59 -0.70
C GLU A 195 0.03 -9.38 0.83
N HIS A 196 -0.38 -8.20 1.30
CA HIS A 196 -0.39 -7.82 2.71
C HIS A 196 -1.53 -8.47 3.49
N ASN A 197 -1.39 -8.59 4.82
CA ASN A 197 -2.38 -9.17 5.71
C ASN A 197 -3.71 -8.40 5.77
N ASP A 198 -3.75 -7.16 5.28
CA ASP A 198 -4.99 -6.39 5.12
C ASP A 198 -5.87 -6.86 3.94
N MET A 199 -5.42 -7.87 3.20
CA MET A 199 -6.11 -8.53 2.08
C MET A 199 -6.50 -7.59 0.93
N LYS A 200 -5.85 -6.44 0.80
CA LYS A 200 -6.11 -5.47 -0.27
C LYS A 200 -4.83 -4.84 -0.82
N THR A 201 -3.82 -4.68 0.02
CA THR A 201 -2.56 -4.02 -0.36
C THR A 201 -1.60 -5.05 -0.96
N CYS A 202 -0.96 -4.68 -2.06
CA CYS A 202 0.13 -5.41 -2.67
C CYS A 202 1.38 -4.53 -2.77
N SER A 203 2.54 -5.07 -2.44
CA SER A 203 3.84 -4.40 -2.60
C SER A 203 4.74 -5.19 -3.52
N LEU A 204 5.37 -4.50 -4.47
CA LEU A 204 6.30 -5.08 -5.42
C LEU A 204 7.68 -5.14 -4.80
N VAL A 205 8.16 -6.33 -4.43
CA VAL A 205 9.38 -6.49 -3.63
C VAL A 205 10.36 -7.47 -4.30
N PRO A 206 11.68 -7.37 -4.03
CA PRO A 206 12.64 -8.33 -4.55
C PRO A 206 12.29 -9.76 -4.11
N THR A 207 12.22 -10.68 -5.07
CA THR A 207 11.75 -12.07 -4.85
C THR A 207 12.61 -12.80 -3.83
N GLU A 208 13.93 -12.60 -3.87
CA GLU A 208 14.83 -13.28 -2.95
C GLU A 208 14.68 -12.80 -1.50
N VAL A 209 14.50 -11.49 -1.30
CA VAL A 209 14.26 -10.94 0.04
C VAL A 209 12.93 -11.47 0.59
N HIS A 210 11.88 -11.47 -0.24
CA HIS A 210 10.56 -11.99 0.10
C HIS A 210 10.59 -13.48 0.48
N LYS A 211 11.42 -14.28 -0.21
CA LYS A 211 11.60 -15.71 0.08
C LYS A 211 12.35 -15.96 1.38
N VAL A 212 13.43 -15.22 1.65
CA VAL A 212 14.25 -15.40 2.86
C VAL A 212 13.54 -14.87 4.11
N CYS A 213 12.84 -13.76 3.97
CA CYS A 213 12.01 -13.17 5.03
C CYS A 213 10.63 -13.83 5.02
N SER A 214 10.55 -15.11 5.37
CA SER A 214 9.30 -15.88 5.34
C SER A 214 8.22 -15.25 6.24
N HIS A 215 6.95 -15.41 5.88
CA HIS A 215 5.83 -14.81 6.59
C HIS A 215 4.48 -15.41 6.15
N LEU A 216 3.44 -15.09 6.92
CA LEU A 216 2.04 -15.26 6.55
C LEU A 216 1.56 -13.94 5.92
N GLY A 217 1.15 -13.97 4.64
CA GLY A 217 0.62 -12.79 3.93
C GLY A 217 -0.87 -12.91 3.60
N GLY A 218 -1.42 -11.95 2.87
CA GLY A 218 -2.86 -11.80 2.58
C GLY A 218 -3.52 -13.02 1.94
N VAL A 219 -2.83 -13.75 1.04
CA VAL A 219 -3.36 -15.00 0.48
C VAL A 219 -3.60 -16.05 1.56
N SER A 220 -2.74 -16.12 2.57
CA SER A 220 -2.92 -17.03 3.70
C SER A 220 -4.04 -16.56 4.62
N GLU A 221 -4.23 -15.24 4.80
CA GLU A 221 -5.38 -14.70 5.53
C GLU A 221 -6.71 -15.08 4.86
N ILE A 222 -6.80 -14.92 3.52
CA ILE A 222 -7.97 -15.36 2.75
C ILE A 222 -8.23 -16.85 2.92
N LYS A 223 -7.18 -17.68 2.89
CA LYS A 223 -7.32 -19.13 3.11
C LYS A 223 -7.81 -19.45 4.52
N ASN A 224 -7.34 -18.73 5.54
CA ASN A 224 -7.83 -18.89 6.90
C ASN A 224 -9.33 -18.57 7.00
N ILE A 225 -9.79 -17.48 6.37
CA ILE A 225 -11.22 -17.15 6.29
C ILE A 225 -12.01 -18.26 5.60
N LEU A 226 -11.55 -18.74 4.44
CA LEU A 226 -12.24 -19.79 3.68
C LEU A 226 -12.32 -21.10 4.47
N ASN A 227 -11.29 -21.45 5.23
CA ASN A 227 -11.30 -22.63 6.11
C ASN A 227 -12.26 -22.48 7.29
N GLN A 228 -12.42 -21.27 7.83
CA GLN A 228 -13.38 -20.99 8.91
C GLN A 228 -14.83 -21.04 8.40
N ILE A 229 -15.09 -20.53 7.19
CA ILE A 229 -16.42 -20.55 6.57
C ILE A 229 -16.78 -21.94 6.03
N GLY A 230 -15.81 -22.63 5.44
CA GLY A 230 -15.95 -24.00 4.94
C GLY A 230 -15.93 -25.08 6.02
N GLY A 231 -15.82 -24.70 7.29
CA GLY A 231 -15.90 -25.60 8.45
C GLY A 231 -17.33 -26.01 8.85
N PHE A 232 -18.31 -25.82 7.97
CA PHE A 232 -19.65 -26.40 8.08
C PHE A 232 -19.80 -27.55 7.08
N ASP A 233 -18.98 -28.59 7.22
CA ASP A 233 -19.26 -29.90 6.66
C ASP A 233 -18.84 -30.97 7.69
N ASP A 234 -19.88 -31.67 8.17
CA ASP A 234 -20.01 -32.85 9.06
C ASP A 234 -19.81 -32.72 10.58
#